data_AF-A0A1Q7SFB1-F1
#
_entry.id   AF-A0A1Q7SFB1-F1
#
_cell.length_a   1.000
_cell.length_b   1.000
_cell.length_c   1.000
_cell.angle_alpha   90.00
_cell.angle_beta   90.00
_cell.angle_gamma   90.00
#
_symmetry.space_group_name_H-M   'P 1'
#
loop_
_entity.id
_entity.type
_entity.pdbx_description
1 polymer ?
#
loop_
_entity_poly.entity_id
_entity_poly.type
_entity_poly.pdbx_seq_one_letter_code
_entity_poly.pdbx_strand_id
1 'polypeptide(L)'
;MTRPDRSRSDLRSLSTLIGPILLIIVAASASGCNPDESPPFKEENERLRKQAVKQESVIVSLQEGNKVMQQQIDLLNRELREAKKETERVEAERSAVAATLGTKVAENKKLAAEAEQTAARKAQAAQTLRVEDTGGQSEELPQALAAVGKAAEEALARNGYTVRVSVKTDQKAVYVTERKVSAPASLEVSGFRNQYLVSLQTLPSKGTRLSVKADFEKMAQGGRILAAGPDETAEIEKRLIAEIRKALAPGKV
;
A
#
# COMPACT_ATOMS: atom_id res chain seq x y z
N MET A 1 89.70 47.17 -73.22
CA MET A 1 90.62 47.44 -74.34
C MET A 1 91.77 46.45 -74.26
N THR A 2 92.16 45.90 -75.43
CA THR A 2 93.45 45.28 -75.76
C THR A 2 93.88 43.97 -75.07
N ARG A 3 93.79 42.86 -75.82
CA ARG A 3 94.80 41.76 -75.82
C ARG A 3 96.14 42.29 -76.37
N PRO A 4 97.27 41.67 -75.99
CA PRO A 4 97.95 40.65 -76.83
C PRO A 4 98.38 39.42 -75.98
N ASP A 5 98.36 38.15 -76.46
CA ASP A 5 99.25 37.43 -77.42
C ASP A 5 100.74 37.43 -76.96
N ARG A 6 101.57 36.37 -76.91
CA ARG A 6 101.60 35.02 -77.52
C ARG A 6 102.86 34.27 -77.01
N SER A 7 102.85 32.93 -76.91
CA SER A 7 103.94 31.96 -77.24
C SER A 7 103.78 30.68 -76.38
N ARG A 8 103.30 29.53 -76.91
CA ARG A 8 104.06 28.42 -77.57
C ARG A 8 105.30 28.00 -76.75
N SER A 9 105.54 26.73 -76.38
CA SER A 9 105.09 25.45 -76.97
C SER A 9 105.52 24.24 -76.10
N ASP A 10 104.85 23.10 -76.33
CA ASP A 10 105.29 21.71 -76.14
C ASP A 10 105.50 21.13 -74.73
N LEU A 11 104.66 20.15 -74.36
CA LEU A 11 105.10 18.74 -74.27
C LEU A 11 103.86 17.83 -74.09
N ARG A 12 103.53 17.11 -75.18
CA ARG A 12 102.69 15.91 -75.15
C ARG A 12 103.48 14.75 -74.54
N SER A 13 102.76 13.77 -73.98
CA SER A 13 103.21 12.41 -73.64
C SER A 13 103.52 12.15 -72.17
N LEU A 14 102.53 11.60 -71.44
CA LEU A 14 102.67 10.55 -70.41
C LEU A 14 101.28 10.26 -69.79
N SER A 15 100.32 9.91 -70.65
CA SER A 15 99.07 9.26 -70.28
C SER A 15 99.10 7.89 -70.94
N THR A 16 99.47 6.85 -70.18
CA THR A 16 99.21 5.40 -70.45
C THR A 16 100.13 4.53 -69.58
N LEU A 17 99.94 4.43 -68.25
CA LEU A 17 100.61 3.38 -67.44
C LEU A 17 100.07 3.16 -66.01
N ILE A 18 98.86 3.64 -65.65
CA ILE A 18 98.28 3.46 -64.28
C ILE A 18 97.12 2.44 -64.25
N GLY A 19 96.57 2.06 -65.42
CA GLY A 19 95.45 1.11 -65.53
C GLY A 19 95.74 -0.36 -65.16
N PRO A 20 96.91 -0.96 -65.48
CA PRO A 20 97.08 -2.42 -65.30
C PRO A 20 97.57 -2.84 -63.91
N ILE A 21 98.06 -1.92 -63.07
CA ILE A 21 98.61 -2.24 -61.73
C ILE A 21 97.51 -2.40 -60.69
N LEU A 22 96.37 -1.71 -60.85
CA LEU A 22 95.23 -1.80 -59.92
C LEU A 22 94.42 -3.11 -60.09
N LEU A 23 94.47 -3.74 -61.27
CA LEU A 23 93.71 -4.96 -61.57
C LEU A 23 94.40 -6.24 -61.04
N ILE A 24 95.72 -6.23 -60.89
CA ILE A 24 96.50 -7.38 -60.41
C ILE A 24 96.40 -7.53 -58.88
N ILE A 25 96.21 -6.42 -58.14
CA ILE A 25 96.09 -6.42 -56.67
C ILE A 25 94.73 -6.96 -56.21
N VAL A 26 93.67 -6.77 -57.00
CA VAL A 26 92.33 -7.33 -56.73
C VAL A 26 92.23 -8.81 -57.11
N ALA A 27 92.98 -9.27 -58.13
CA ALA A 27 93.02 -10.68 -58.50
C ALA A 27 93.82 -11.55 -57.52
N ALA A 28 94.80 -10.97 -56.81
CA ALA A 28 95.64 -11.70 -55.83
C ALA A 28 94.97 -11.92 -54.45
N SER A 29 93.80 -11.33 -54.19
CA SER A 29 93.02 -11.52 -52.95
C SER A 29 91.88 -12.53 -53.08
N ALA A 30 91.73 -13.18 -54.24
CA ALA A 30 90.68 -14.17 -54.52
C ALA A 30 91.18 -15.63 -54.61
N SER A 31 92.46 -15.90 -54.33
CA SER A 31 93.03 -17.25 -54.29
C SER A 31 93.37 -17.65 -52.85
N GLY A 32 92.33 -17.94 -52.08
CA GLY A 32 92.43 -18.38 -50.69
C GLY A 32 91.09 -18.86 -50.11
N CYS A 33 90.27 -19.55 -50.92
CA CYS A 33 89.09 -20.28 -50.44
C CYS A 33 89.47 -21.75 -50.21
N ASN A 34 89.61 -22.16 -48.95
CA ASN A 34 89.38 -23.54 -48.55
C ASN A 34 87.99 -23.62 -47.89
N PRO A 35 87.07 -24.48 -48.37
CA PRO A 35 85.72 -24.58 -47.84
C PRO A 35 85.62 -25.70 -46.81
N ASP A 36 86.44 -25.67 -45.75
CA ASP A 36 86.17 -26.46 -44.54
C ASP A 36 87.15 -26.04 -43.44
N GLU A 37 86.70 -25.13 -42.58
CA GLU A 37 87.14 -24.86 -41.19
C GLU A 37 86.81 -23.41 -40.84
N SER A 38 85.63 -23.19 -40.26
CA SER A 38 85.28 -21.93 -39.59
C SER A 38 84.58 -22.22 -38.26
N PRO A 39 85.33 -22.63 -37.22
CA PRO A 39 84.78 -22.89 -35.89
C PRO A 39 84.08 -21.68 -35.20
N PRO A 40 84.57 -20.42 -35.27
CA PRO A 40 84.01 -19.34 -34.45
C PRO A 40 82.63 -18.85 -34.93
N PHE A 41 82.39 -18.89 -36.24
CA PHE A 41 81.11 -18.45 -36.81
C PHE A 41 79.97 -19.46 -36.57
N LYS A 42 80.28 -20.76 -36.40
CA LYS A 42 79.25 -21.77 -36.07
C LYS A 42 78.72 -21.57 -34.65
N GLU A 43 79.60 -21.32 -33.69
CA GLU A 43 79.22 -21.09 -32.29
C GLU A 43 78.45 -19.77 -32.11
N GLU A 44 78.88 -18.69 -32.77
CA GLU A 44 78.16 -17.42 -32.74
C GLU A 44 76.77 -17.52 -33.38
N ASN A 45 76.66 -18.23 -34.52
CA ASN A 45 75.37 -18.47 -35.16
C ASN A 45 74.44 -19.34 -34.28
N GLU A 46 74.99 -20.34 -33.58
CA GLU A 46 74.24 -21.14 -32.61
C GLU A 46 73.76 -20.30 -31.41
N ARG A 47 74.60 -19.38 -30.91
CA ARG A 47 74.23 -18.44 -29.84
C ARG A 47 73.15 -17.46 -30.28
N LEU A 48 73.26 -16.90 -31.48
CA LEU A 48 72.24 -16.02 -32.07
C LEU A 48 70.92 -16.74 -32.28
N ARG A 49 70.94 -17.99 -32.77
CA ARG A 49 69.73 -18.83 -32.88
C ARG A 49 69.08 -19.09 -31.52
N LYS A 50 69.88 -19.41 -30.49
CA LYS A 50 69.36 -19.58 -29.12
C LYS A 50 68.75 -18.29 -28.58
N GLN A 51 69.32 -17.12 -28.88
CA GLN A 51 68.74 -15.83 -28.51
C GLN A 51 67.46 -15.51 -29.27
N ALA A 52 67.40 -15.81 -30.57
CA ALA A 52 66.21 -15.65 -31.39
C ALA A 52 65.05 -16.52 -30.88
N VAL A 53 65.30 -17.80 -30.59
CA VAL A 53 64.29 -18.70 -30.01
C VAL A 53 63.79 -18.20 -28.65
N LYS A 54 64.67 -17.65 -27.81
CA LYS A 54 64.26 -17.02 -26.54
C LYS A 54 63.38 -15.79 -26.78
N GLN A 55 63.75 -14.91 -27.71
CA GLN A 55 62.94 -13.73 -28.05
C GLN A 55 61.58 -14.12 -28.64
N GLU A 56 61.53 -15.13 -29.51
CA GLU A 56 60.28 -15.68 -30.04
C GLU A 56 59.39 -16.24 -28.92
N SER A 57 59.97 -16.96 -27.95
CA SER A 57 59.20 -17.47 -26.82
C SER A 57 58.61 -16.35 -25.94
N VAL A 58 59.34 -15.25 -25.76
CA VAL A 58 58.83 -14.05 -25.06
C VAL A 58 57.72 -13.38 -25.85
N ILE A 59 57.85 -13.26 -27.17
CA ILE A 59 56.80 -12.69 -28.03
C ILE A 59 55.52 -13.53 -27.94
N VAL A 60 55.62 -14.86 -27.99
CA VAL A 60 54.47 -15.76 -27.84
C VAL A 60 53.80 -15.60 -26.47
N SER A 61 54.59 -15.53 -25.38
CA SER A 61 54.07 -15.30 -24.03
C SER A 61 53.35 -13.96 -23.88
N LEU A 62 53.88 -12.88 -24.48
CA LEU A 62 53.24 -11.57 -24.48
C LEU A 62 51.96 -11.55 -25.33
N GLN A 63 51.94 -12.24 -26.46
CA GLN A 63 50.74 -12.39 -27.29
C GLN A 63 49.64 -13.16 -26.54
N GLU A 64 50.00 -14.21 -25.81
CA GLU A 64 49.07 -14.97 -24.99
C GLU A 64 48.55 -14.13 -23.82
N GLY A 65 49.42 -13.38 -23.13
CA GLY A 65 49.03 -12.43 -22.10
C GLY A 65 48.07 -11.35 -22.60
N ASN A 66 48.29 -10.82 -23.81
CA ASN A 66 47.39 -9.84 -24.42
C ASN A 66 46.01 -10.45 -24.75
N LYS A 67 45.96 -11.72 -25.22
CA LYS A 67 44.69 -12.43 -25.43
C LYS A 67 43.92 -12.61 -24.13
N VAL A 68 44.59 -13.04 -23.05
CA VAL A 68 43.95 -13.22 -21.73
C VAL A 68 43.45 -11.88 -21.18
N MET A 69 44.23 -10.81 -21.33
CA MET A 69 43.82 -9.47 -20.90
C MET A 69 42.62 -8.97 -21.69
N GLN A 70 42.59 -9.19 -23.01
CA GLN A 70 41.43 -8.84 -23.84
C GLN A 70 40.19 -9.64 -23.42
N GLN A 71 40.33 -10.93 -23.12
CA GLN A 71 39.24 -11.75 -22.58
C GLN A 71 38.74 -11.24 -21.24
N GLN A 72 39.63 -10.81 -20.33
CA GLN A 72 39.23 -10.20 -19.05
C GLN A 72 38.48 -8.89 -19.25
N ILE A 73 38.92 -8.04 -20.19
CA ILE A 73 38.22 -6.79 -20.53
C ILE A 73 36.81 -7.09 -21.07
N ASP A 74 36.69 -8.09 -21.94
CA ASP A 74 35.40 -8.50 -22.50
C ASP A 74 34.46 -9.06 -21.43
N LEU A 75 34.98 -9.85 -20.49
CA LEU A 75 34.23 -10.35 -19.32
C LEU A 75 33.77 -9.21 -18.42
N LEU A 76 34.66 -8.31 -18.02
CA LEU A 76 34.32 -7.16 -17.18
C LEU A 76 33.28 -6.25 -17.84
N ASN A 77 33.38 -6.02 -19.15
CA ASN A 77 32.39 -5.25 -19.89
C ASN A 77 31.02 -5.94 -19.93
N ARG A 78 30.99 -7.27 -20.01
CA ARG A 78 29.74 -8.03 -19.93
C ARG A 78 29.14 -7.94 -18.53
N GLU A 79 29.94 -8.19 -17.49
CA GLU A 79 29.50 -8.10 -16.09
C GLU A 79 29.00 -6.68 -15.77
N LEU A 80 29.67 -5.64 -16.25
CA LEU A 80 29.22 -4.25 -16.06
C LEU A 80 27.87 -3.99 -16.72
N ARG A 81 27.62 -4.55 -17.92
CA ARG A 81 26.33 -4.42 -18.60
C ARG A 81 25.24 -5.19 -17.88
N GLU A 82 25.54 -6.39 -17.40
CA GLU A 82 24.60 -7.21 -16.64
C GLU A 82 24.25 -6.55 -15.31
N ALA A 83 25.25 -6.07 -14.56
CA ALA A 83 25.04 -5.34 -13.31
C ALA A 83 24.24 -4.05 -13.52
N LYS A 84 24.49 -3.30 -14.60
CA LYS A 84 23.68 -2.11 -14.95
C LYS A 84 22.23 -2.48 -15.24
N LYS A 85 22.00 -3.50 -16.05
CA LYS A 85 20.66 -3.97 -16.40
C LYS A 85 19.89 -4.44 -15.17
N GLU A 86 20.55 -5.14 -14.26
CA GLU A 86 19.92 -5.59 -13.02
C GLU A 86 19.64 -4.43 -12.06
N THR A 87 20.54 -3.45 -11.97
CA THR A 87 20.32 -2.22 -11.19
C THR A 87 19.11 -1.44 -11.72
N GLU A 88 19.02 -1.24 -13.04
CA GLU A 88 17.89 -0.57 -13.68
C GLU A 88 16.57 -1.29 -13.43
N ARG A 89 16.57 -2.64 -13.45
CA ARG A 89 15.39 -3.45 -13.11
C ARG A 89 14.97 -3.27 -11.66
N VAL A 90 15.90 -3.38 -10.72
CA VAL A 90 15.62 -3.21 -9.29
C VAL A 90 15.12 -1.79 -9.00
N GLU A 91 15.68 -0.77 -9.65
CA GLU A 91 15.21 0.61 -9.53
C GLU A 91 13.80 0.78 -10.10
N ALA A 92 13.52 0.20 -11.26
CA ALA A 92 12.18 0.21 -11.86
C ALA A 92 11.15 -0.51 -10.96
N GLU A 93 11.48 -1.69 -10.43
CA GLU A 93 10.63 -2.42 -9.50
C GLU A 93 10.40 -1.65 -8.20
N ARG A 94 11.45 -1.04 -7.63
CA ARG A 94 11.32 -0.18 -6.44
C ARG A 94 10.41 1.01 -6.71
N SER A 95 10.53 1.65 -7.88
CA SER A 95 9.67 2.78 -8.24
C SER A 95 8.20 2.36 -8.41
N ALA A 96 7.95 1.20 -9.02
CA ALA A 96 6.59 0.65 -9.19
C ALA A 96 5.96 0.25 -7.84
N VAL A 97 6.75 -0.37 -6.95
CA VAL A 97 6.31 -0.72 -5.60
C VAL A 97 6.04 0.55 -4.78
N ALA A 98 6.90 1.57 -4.86
CA ALA A 98 6.70 2.84 -4.18
C ALA A 98 5.43 3.56 -4.67
N ALA A 99 5.17 3.57 -5.98
CA ALA A 99 3.93 4.11 -6.54
C ALA A 99 2.69 3.36 -6.02
N THR A 100 2.74 2.03 -6.00
CA THR A 100 1.65 1.17 -5.50
C THR A 100 1.41 1.34 -4.00
N LEU A 101 2.46 1.55 -3.21
CA LEU A 101 2.33 1.85 -1.79
C LEU A 101 1.72 3.24 -1.59
N GLY A 102 2.14 4.23 -2.38
CA GLY A 102 1.57 5.58 -2.35
C GLY A 102 0.06 5.60 -2.59
N THR A 103 -0.41 4.86 -3.61
CA THR A 103 -1.85 4.75 -3.90
C THR A 103 -2.61 4.08 -2.75
N LYS A 104 -2.10 2.95 -2.24
CA LYS A 104 -2.72 2.24 -1.11
C LYS A 104 -2.78 3.07 0.17
N VAL A 105 -1.76 3.88 0.46
CA VAL A 105 -1.76 4.79 1.62
C VAL A 105 -2.81 5.89 1.44
N ALA A 106 -2.94 6.46 0.23
CA ALA A 106 -3.95 7.47 -0.06
C ALA A 106 -5.38 6.90 0.07
N GLU A 107 -5.61 5.70 -0.46
CA GLU A 107 -6.89 4.99 -0.31
C GLU A 107 -7.21 4.69 1.16
N ASN A 108 -6.24 4.20 1.92
CA ASN A 108 -6.44 3.89 3.34
C ASN A 108 -6.80 5.15 4.15
N LYS A 109 -6.12 6.28 3.89
CA LYS A 109 -6.47 7.57 4.52
C LYS A 109 -7.88 8.01 4.16
N LYS A 110 -8.31 7.84 2.90
CA LYS A 110 -9.67 8.16 2.47
C LYS A 110 -10.70 7.28 3.18
N LEU A 111 -10.47 5.97 3.21
CA LEU A 111 -11.35 5.02 3.91
C LEU A 111 -11.42 5.31 5.42
N ALA A 112 -10.31 5.68 6.05
CA ALA A 112 -10.30 6.07 7.46
C ALA A 112 -11.15 7.34 7.72
N ALA A 113 -11.03 8.36 6.86
CA ALA A 113 -11.86 9.56 6.95
C ALA A 113 -13.35 9.26 6.72
N GLU A 114 -13.67 8.39 5.77
CA GLU A 114 -15.05 7.94 5.52
C GLU A 114 -15.62 7.13 6.70
N ALA A 115 -14.81 6.29 7.34
CA ALA A 115 -15.18 5.55 8.53
C ALA A 115 -15.46 6.47 9.72
N GLU A 116 -14.61 7.49 9.94
CA GLU A 116 -14.81 8.49 10.99
C GLU A 116 -16.06 9.33 10.74
N GLN A 117 -16.29 9.80 9.50
CA GLN A 117 -17.52 10.51 9.14
C GLN A 117 -18.75 9.63 9.33
N THR A 118 -18.66 8.34 9.00
CA THR A 118 -19.76 7.40 9.19
C THR A 118 -20.02 7.16 10.68
N ALA A 119 -18.98 7.06 11.51
CA ALA A 119 -19.11 6.93 12.95
C ALA A 119 -19.73 8.20 13.57
N ALA A 120 -19.29 9.39 13.15
CA ALA A 120 -19.86 10.66 13.58
C ALA A 120 -21.33 10.80 13.16
N ARG A 121 -21.69 10.44 11.92
CA ARG A 121 -23.08 10.43 11.45
C ARG A 121 -23.93 9.42 12.21
N LYS A 122 -23.41 8.24 12.55
CA LYS A 122 -24.12 7.26 13.40
C LYS A 122 -24.32 7.79 14.82
N ALA A 123 -23.32 8.45 15.40
CA ALA A 123 -23.43 9.05 16.73
C ALA A 123 -24.44 10.22 16.73
N GLN A 124 -24.42 11.06 15.70
CA GLN A 124 -25.41 12.13 15.51
C GLN A 124 -26.80 11.54 15.26
N ALA A 125 -26.93 10.53 14.40
CA ALA A 125 -28.20 9.84 14.17
C ALA A 125 -28.71 9.21 15.46
N ALA A 126 -27.87 8.60 16.31
CA ALA A 126 -28.27 8.09 17.62
C ALA A 126 -28.72 9.20 18.58
N GLN A 127 -28.14 10.40 18.48
CA GLN A 127 -28.58 11.58 19.24
C GLN A 127 -29.89 12.16 18.71
N THR A 128 -30.12 12.15 17.39
CA THR A 128 -31.33 12.67 16.72
C THR A 128 -32.49 11.66 16.73
N LEU A 129 -32.21 10.34 16.74
CA LEU A 129 -33.18 9.26 16.98
C LEU A 129 -33.51 9.06 18.46
N ARG A 130 -33.02 9.94 19.35
CA ARG A 130 -33.77 10.24 20.57
C ARG A 130 -35.11 10.75 20.10
N VAL A 131 -36.07 9.83 19.99
CA VAL A 131 -37.48 10.20 20.03
C VAL A 131 -37.56 11.13 21.21
N GLU A 132 -37.99 12.35 20.94
CA GLU A 132 -38.35 13.31 21.95
C GLU A 132 -39.25 12.60 22.97
N ASP A 133 -38.65 12.10 24.06
CA ASP A 133 -39.28 11.64 25.30
C ASP A 133 -39.90 12.85 26.03
N THR A 134 -40.33 13.86 25.28
CA THR A 134 -40.86 15.11 25.78
C THR A 134 -42.29 14.83 26.22
N GLY A 135 -42.41 14.45 27.50
CA GLY A 135 -43.65 14.39 28.25
C GLY A 135 -44.19 13.01 28.60
N GLY A 136 -43.35 11.99 28.81
CA GLY A 136 -43.76 10.70 29.37
C GLY A 136 -42.81 10.19 30.47
N GLN A 137 -43.23 9.19 31.26
CA GLN A 137 -42.38 8.56 32.27
C GLN A 137 -41.41 7.56 31.65
N SER A 138 -40.18 7.49 32.18
CA SER A 138 -39.13 6.59 31.69
C SER A 138 -38.44 5.86 32.84
N GLU A 139 -38.07 4.60 32.61
CA GLU A 139 -37.31 3.76 33.56
C GLU A 139 -36.22 2.98 32.81
N GLU A 140 -35.04 2.84 33.42
CA GLU A 140 -33.97 2.01 32.90
C GLU A 140 -34.00 0.63 33.55
N LEU A 141 -34.10 -0.40 32.73
CA LEU A 141 -34.25 -1.79 33.13
C LEU A 141 -32.97 -2.56 32.79
N PRO A 142 -32.47 -3.44 33.68
CA PRO A 142 -31.25 -4.22 33.42
C PRO A 142 -31.43 -5.34 32.39
N GLN A 143 -32.67 -5.65 31.98
CA GLN A 143 -32.98 -6.72 31.04
C GLN A 143 -32.75 -6.31 29.57
N ALA A 144 -32.51 -7.31 28.71
CA ALA A 144 -32.35 -7.14 27.27
C ALA A 144 -33.65 -6.69 26.58
N LEU A 145 -33.52 -5.95 25.47
CA LEU A 145 -34.64 -5.36 24.71
C LEU A 145 -35.73 -6.37 24.36
N ALA A 146 -35.35 -7.59 23.96
CA ALA A 146 -36.29 -8.65 23.59
C ALA A 146 -37.17 -9.10 24.77
N ALA A 147 -36.59 -9.21 25.98
CA ALA A 147 -37.34 -9.60 27.18
C ALA A 147 -38.30 -8.49 27.61
N VAL A 148 -37.84 -7.24 27.60
CA VAL A 148 -38.68 -6.06 27.91
C VAL A 148 -39.80 -5.88 26.89
N GLY A 149 -39.53 -6.09 25.60
CA GLY A 149 -40.54 -6.05 24.53
C GLY A 149 -41.63 -7.08 24.73
N LYS A 150 -41.26 -8.33 25.05
CA LYS A 150 -42.23 -9.39 25.33
C LYS A 150 -43.07 -9.08 26.57
N ALA A 151 -42.44 -8.64 27.66
CA ALA A 151 -43.14 -8.27 28.88
C ALA A 151 -44.09 -7.08 28.67
N ALA A 152 -43.70 -6.10 27.83
CA ALA A 152 -44.55 -4.97 27.47
C ALA A 152 -45.79 -5.42 26.69
N GLU A 153 -45.64 -6.29 25.69
CA GLU A 153 -46.76 -6.86 24.94
C GLU A 153 -47.70 -7.68 25.84
N GLU A 154 -47.14 -8.50 26.72
CA GLU A 154 -47.93 -9.29 27.68
C GLU A 154 -48.69 -8.40 28.66
N ALA A 155 -48.04 -7.36 29.21
CA ALA A 155 -48.67 -6.43 30.14
C ALA A 155 -49.82 -5.66 29.46
N LEU A 156 -49.61 -5.19 28.23
CA LEU A 156 -50.65 -4.52 27.44
C LEU A 156 -51.82 -5.47 27.13
N ALA A 157 -51.54 -6.69 26.68
CA ALA A 157 -52.55 -7.68 26.35
C ALA A 157 -53.36 -8.12 27.58
N ARG A 158 -52.71 -8.34 28.73
CA ARG A 158 -53.39 -8.69 30.00
C ARG A 158 -54.36 -7.60 30.47
N ASN A 159 -54.08 -6.35 30.14
CA ASN A 159 -54.95 -5.22 30.45
C ASN A 159 -55.93 -4.88 29.30
N GLY A 160 -55.99 -5.72 28.27
CA GLY A 160 -56.90 -5.62 27.14
C GLY A 160 -56.58 -4.48 26.17
N TYR A 161 -55.32 -4.03 26.11
CA TYR A 161 -54.86 -3.10 25.09
C TYR A 161 -54.31 -3.86 23.88
N THR A 162 -54.93 -3.64 22.72
CA THR A 162 -54.45 -4.16 21.44
C THR A 162 -53.36 -3.24 20.89
N VAL A 163 -52.25 -3.80 20.41
CA VAL A 163 -51.20 -3.00 19.73
C VAL A 163 -51.64 -2.75 18.29
N ARG A 164 -51.83 -1.47 17.93
CA ARG A 164 -52.20 -1.02 16.58
C ARG A 164 -50.99 -0.95 15.66
N VAL A 165 -49.88 -0.41 16.16
CA VAL A 165 -48.64 -0.23 15.39
C VAL A 165 -47.49 -0.71 16.25
N SER A 166 -46.64 -1.56 15.68
CA SER A 166 -45.38 -1.97 16.30
C SER A 166 -44.24 -1.79 15.32
N VAL A 167 -43.18 -1.12 15.73
CA VAL A 167 -41.90 -1.03 15.01
C VAL A 167 -40.85 -1.70 15.88
N LYS A 168 -40.19 -2.75 15.38
CA LYS A 168 -39.15 -3.48 16.10
C LYS A 168 -37.86 -3.47 15.29
N THR A 169 -36.77 -3.09 15.95
CA THR A 169 -35.40 -3.09 15.42
C THR A 169 -34.47 -3.61 16.51
N ASP A 170 -33.24 -3.95 16.15
CA ASP A 170 -32.26 -4.51 17.10
C ASP A 170 -31.89 -3.56 18.25
N GLN A 171 -32.13 -2.26 18.07
CA GLN A 171 -31.77 -1.22 19.03
C GLN A 171 -32.98 -0.50 19.64
N LYS A 172 -34.18 -0.70 19.09
CA LYS A 172 -35.38 0.04 19.48
C LYS A 172 -36.66 -0.71 19.13
N ALA A 173 -37.63 -0.66 20.03
CA ALA A 173 -39.00 -1.10 19.76
C ALA A 173 -40.00 -0.01 20.14
N VAL A 174 -41.02 0.22 19.34
CA VAL A 174 -42.09 1.18 19.62
C VAL A 174 -43.43 0.51 19.42
N TYR A 175 -44.31 0.62 20.41
CA TYR A 175 -45.65 0.06 20.42
C TYR A 175 -46.67 1.18 20.63
N VAL A 176 -47.67 1.24 19.75
CA VAL A 176 -48.81 2.14 19.86
C VAL A 176 -50.04 1.30 20.07
N THR A 177 -50.77 1.51 21.17
CA THR A 177 -52.02 0.79 21.42
C THR A 177 -53.18 1.41 20.67
N GLU A 178 -54.23 0.62 20.46
CA GLU A 178 -55.54 1.14 20.10
C GLU A 178 -56.12 1.96 21.25
N ARG A 179 -57.00 2.89 20.89
CA ARG A 179 -57.65 3.79 21.82
C ARG A 179 -58.85 3.07 22.43
N LYS A 180 -58.75 2.73 23.71
CA LYS A 180 -59.74 1.94 24.42
C LYS A 180 -60.69 2.85 25.20
N VAL A 181 -61.99 2.56 25.13
CA VAL A 181 -63.05 3.13 25.96
C VAL A 181 -63.64 1.95 26.73
N SER A 182 -63.00 1.51 27.82
CA SER A 182 -63.46 0.31 28.54
C SER A 182 -63.84 0.58 29.99
N ALA A 183 -64.75 -0.27 30.49
CA ALA A 183 -65.01 -0.43 31.92
C ALA A 183 -63.72 -0.82 32.66
N PRO A 184 -63.55 -0.41 33.92
CA PRO A 184 -62.24 -0.36 34.56
C PRO A 184 -61.59 -1.73 34.67
N ALA A 185 -60.47 -1.92 33.96
CA ALA A 185 -59.44 -2.88 34.34
C ALA A 185 -58.43 -2.17 35.27
N SER A 186 -57.59 -2.93 35.98
CA SER A 186 -56.69 -2.44 37.06
C SER A 186 -55.79 -1.23 36.72
N LEU A 187 -55.64 -0.87 35.44
CA LEU A 187 -54.89 0.30 34.98
C LEU A 187 -55.74 1.57 34.77
N GLU A 188 -57.07 1.51 34.83
CA GLU A 188 -57.97 2.59 34.40
C GLU A 188 -58.75 3.24 35.56
N VAL A 189 -59.01 4.54 35.43
CA VAL A 189 -60.03 5.26 36.20
C VAL A 189 -61.33 5.20 35.39
N SER A 190 -62.49 5.07 36.04
CA SER A 190 -63.78 4.97 35.35
C SER A 190 -64.13 6.26 34.58
N GLY A 191 -64.59 6.12 33.33
CA GLY A 191 -64.99 7.25 32.48
C GLY A 191 -63.87 7.91 31.68
N PHE A 192 -62.78 7.19 31.40
CA PHE A 192 -61.64 7.70 30.63
C PHE A 192 -61.39 6.87 29.36
N ARG A 193 -60.79 7.53 28.36
CA ARG A 193 -60.40 6.96 27.07
C ARG A 193 -58.88 7.07 26.92
N ASN A 194 -58.24 5.92 26.67
CA ASN A 194 -56.81 5.77 26.91
C ASN A 194 -56.10 5.21 25.67
N GLN A 195 -54.93 5.76 25.38
CA GLN A 195 -54.00 5.23 24.39
C GLN A 195 -52.57 5.32 24.95
N TYR A 196 -51.76 4.30 24.70
CA TYR A 196 -50.36 4.27 25.13
C TYR A 196 -49.41 4.23 23.95
N LEU A 197 -48.30 4.95 24.11
CA LEU A 197 -47.09 4.86 23.32
C LEU A 197 -45.99 4.31 24.23
N VAL A 198 -45.51 3.10 23.94
CA VAL A 198 -44.39 2.47 24.65
C VAL A 198 -43.19 2.48 23.73
N SER A 199 -42.09 3.09 24.15
CA SER A 199 -40.82 3.13 23.43
C SER A 199 -39.75 2.41 24.25
N LEU A 200 -39.04 1.48 23.64
CA LEU A 200 -37.96 0.71 24.22
C LEU A 200 -36.68 1.00 23.45
N GLN A 201 -35.58 1.25 24.14
CA GLN A 201 -34.28 1.52 23.52
C GLN A 201 -33.17 0.73 24.23
N THR A 202 -32.32 0.05 23.46
CA THR A 202 -31.14 -0.64 23.99
C THR A 202 -30.12 0.38 24.51
N LEU A 203 -29.68 0.22 25.76
CA LEU A 203 -28.63 1.01 26.37
C LEU A 203 -27.24 0.40 26.10
N PRO A 204 -26.17 1.21 26.03
CA PRO A 204 -24.80 0.72 25.89
C PRO A 204 -24.38 -0.27 26.99
N SER A 205 -25.00 -0.18 28.16
CA SER A 205 -24.77 -1.04 29.33
C SER A 205 -25.44 -2.42 29.26
N LYS A 206 -25.98 -2.82 28.10
CA LYS A 206 -26.83 -4.03 27.89
C LYS A 206 -28.21 -4.00 28.56
N GLY A 207 -28.56 -2.89 29.21
CA GLY A 207 -29.92 -2.64 29.70
C GLY A 207 -30.85 -2.11 28.61
N THR A 208 -32.10 -1.86 28.96
CA THR A 208 -33.13 -1.29 28.09
C THR A 208 -33.76 -0.09 28.79
N ARG A 209 -33.83 1.05 28.12
CA ARG A 209 -34.66 2.18 28.53
C ARG A 209 -36.09 1.94 28.06
N LEU A 210 -37.03 1.93 28.99
CA LEU A 210 -38.47 1.87 28.77
C LEU A 210 -39.04 3.28 28.99
N SER A 211 -39.67 3.84 27.96
CA SER A 211 -40.41 5.11 28.02
C SER A 211 -41.88 4.85 27.71
N VAL A 212 -42.76 5.38 28.54
CA VAL A 212 -44.22 5.23 28.42
C VAL A 212 -44.85 6.60 28.37
N LYS A 213 -45.65 6.84 27.33
CA LYS A 213 -46.48 8.04 27.20
C LYS A 213 -47.94 7.65 27.07
N ALA A 214 -48.80 8.22 27.89
CA ALA A 214 -50.24 8.01 27.84
C ALA A 214 -50.94 9.23 27.25
N ASP A 215 -51.88 9.00 26.34
CA ASP A 215 -52.89 9.97 25.93
C ASP A 215 -54.20 9.62 26.67
N PHE A 216 -54.53 10.44 27.67
CA PHE A 216 -55.59 10.19 28.65
C PHE A 216 -56.68 11.28 28.52
N GLU A 217 -57.87 10.85 28.10
CA GLU A 217 -59.02 11.71 27.87
C GLU A 217 -60.14 11.38 28.86
N LYS A 218 -60.64 12.39 29.59
CA LYS A 218 -61.78 12.25 30.50
C LYS A 218 -63.09 12.44 29.75
N MET A 219 -63.98 11.46 29.85
CA MET A 219 -65.34 11.55 29.31
C MET A 219 -66.24 12.21 30.36
N ALA A 220 -66.62 13.46 30.13
CA ALA A 220 -67.59 14.16 30.97
C ALA A 220 -69.04 13.79 30.58
N GLN A 221 -69.98 13.96 31.53
CA GLN A 221 -71.41 13.77 31.25
C GLN A 221 -71.85 14.66 30.08
N GLY A 222 -72.50 14.05 29.08
CA GLY A 222 -72.92 14.73 27.84
C GLY A 222 -71.95 14.61 26.66
N GLY A 223 -70.97 13.70 26.69
CA GLY A 223 -70.10 13.40 25.55
C GLY A 223 -68.97 14.41 25.31
N ARG A 224 -68.73 15.32 26.26
CA ARG A 224 -67.60 16.25 26.22
C ARG A 224 -66.32 15.53 26.65
N ILE A 225 -65.26 15.72 25.88
CA ILE A 225 -63.93 15.18 26.16
C ILE A 225 -63.10 16.28 26.83
N LEU A 226 -62.56 16.00 28.02
CA LEU A 226 -61.63 16.87 28.73
C LEU A 226 -60.24 16.22 28.73
N ALA A 227 -59.19 17.00 28.50
CA ALA A 227 -57.83 16.52 28.70
C ALA A 227 -57.61 16.21 30.19
N ALA A 228 -56.97 15.08 30.48
CA ALA A 228 -56.61 14.75 31.86
C ALA A 228 -55.47 15.64 32.37
N GLY A 229 -55.37 15.77 33.69
CA GLY A 229 -54.27 16.51 34.30
C GLY A 229 -52.90 15.86 34.04
N PRO A 230 -51.81 16.63 34.06
CA PRO A 230 -50.46 16.08 33.91
C PRO A 230 -50.12 15.07 35.02
N ASP A 231 -50.61 15.30 36.24
CA ASP A 231 -50.37 14.41 37.38
C ASP A 231 -51.10 13.07 37.25
N GLU A 232 -52.37 13.10 36.81
CA GLU A 232 -53.17 11.90 36.54
C GLU A 232 -52.53 11.06 35.43
N THR A 233 -52.06 11.73 34.37
CA THR A 233 -51.38 11.09 33.24
C THR A 233 -50.08 10.45 33.69
N ALA A 234 -49.25 11.16 34.46
CA ALA A 234 -47.98 10.65 34.97
C ALA A 234 -48.16 9.46 35.93
N GLU A 235 -49.22 9.44 36.74
CA GLU A 235 -49.51 8.31 37.63
C GLU A 235 -49.83 7.05 36.82
N ILE A 236 -50.61 7.19 35.76
CA ILE A 236 -51.02 6.07 34.90
C ILE A 236 -49.84 5.53 34.09
N GLU A 237 -48.98 6.41 33.59
CA GLU A 237 -47.71 6.02 32.96
C GLU A 237 -46.84 5.21 33.93
N LYS A 238 -46.69 5.66 35.20
CA LYS A 238 -45.96 4.91 36.23
C LYS A 238 -46.59 3.56 36.53
N ARG A 239 -47.93 3.46 36.57
CA ARG A 239 -48.64 2.19 36.79
C ARG A 239 -48.35 1.19 35.67
N LEU A 240 -48.35 1.62 34.41
CA LEU A 240 -48.02 0.74 33.29
C LEU A 240 -46.55 0.28 33.36
N ILE A 241 -45.62 1.17 33.68
CA ILE A 241 -44.21 0.80 33.90
C ILE A 241 -44.09 -0.26 35.02
N ALA A 242 -44.81 -0.08 36.14
CA ALA A 242 -44.80 -1.03 37.24
C ALA A 242 -45.36 -2.40 36.85
N GLU A 243 -46.40 -2.46 36.01
CA GLU A 243 -46.96 -3.71 35.49
C GLU A 243 -45.98 -4.40 34.52
N ILE A 244 -45.30 -3.66 33.65
CA ILE A 244 -44.26 -4.22 32.77
C ILE A 244 -43.10 -4.79 33.62
N ARG A 245 -42.69 -4.07 34.67
CA ARG A 245 -41.66 -4.53 35.61
C ARG A 245 -42.09 -5.80 36.34
N LYS A 246 -43.36 -5.90 36.72
CA LYS A 246 -43.94 -7.10 37.34
C LYS A 246 -43.97 -8.28 36.37
N ALA A 247 -44.26 -8.05 35.08
CA ALA A 247 -44.18 -9.07 34.05
C ALA A 247 -42.73 -9.52 33.76
N LEU A 248 -41.74 -8.66 34.04
CA LEU A 248 -40.31 -8.97 33.93
C LEU A 248 -39.72 -9.71 35.13
N ALA A 249 -40.36 -9.64 36.30
CA ALA A 249 -39.94 -10.41 37.44
C ALA A 249 -40.02 -11.91 37.08
N PRO A 250 -38.99 -12.73 37.35
CA PRO A 250 -39.05 -14.15 37.11
C PRO A 250 -40.25 -14.70 37.89
N GLY A 251 -41.27 -15.14 37.17
CA GLY A 251 -42.42 -15.79 37.77
C GLY A 251 -41.90 -16.96 38.59
N LYS A 252 -42.20 -16.94 39.90
CA LYS A 252 -42.32 -18.18 40.68
C LYS A 252 -43.38 -19.02 39.96
N VAL A 253 -42.93 -19.94 39.13
CA VAL A 253 -43.68 -21.12 38.69
C VAL A 253 -42.83 -22.31 39.10
#